data_AF-A0A8J2YGE0-F1
#
_entry.id   AF-A0A8J2YGE0-F1
#
_cell.length_a   1.000
_cell.length_b   1.000
_cell.length_c   1.000
_cell.angle_alpha   90.00
_cell.angle_beta   90.00
_cell.angle_gamma   90.00
#
_symmetry.space_group_name_H-M   'P 1'
#
loop_
_entity.id
_entity.type
_entity.pdbx_description
1 polymer ?
#
loop_
_entity_poly.entity_id
_entity_poly.type
_entity_poly.pdbx_seq_one_letter_code
_entity_poly.pdbx_strand_id
1 'polypeptide(L)'
;MLEDQLRRYFGFTTFRPGQREVITDVVARHDVFAMLPTGSGKSLCYLLAGYQLQGLVVIVSPLLSLMEDQVQHIRLYGEKRVAALNSFLPYEERQSVLQQLKALRFLFVSPEMLQSRQLLERLQEVNVVLFTVDEAHCVSQWGYEFRPDYLKLADVRRQLGAPPCLALTATADQRVREDIIDKLKMSDCHQHIYSVDRKNIALKVEAVQGTLEKQDRLIELVSMLQGPGIIYFSTREWTEEGAALIHQYTDLRVAAYHGGMANEERRLIQNQFLNDEIDVVCCTNAFGMGVDKPNVRYVIHFHYPKHMNAYLQEIGRAGRDGRPSLAVVLYTESDHELPLYILQKEYPTEKQLEQVIAQYIKGQDKELVATIALDVGCSETAARFLQEHISWWAPEMDSQALKQRLLQRIQERIALKTKALWELQQWLKKDSCRRARLLTLYDERLETSPKCCCDHCGLQLADFSRQKTIPVSEVVMPWERRLRLLLDQKEGSYGKKD
;
A
#
# COMPACT_ATOMS: atom_id res chain seq x y z
N MET A 1 28.96 7.29 11.99
CA MET A 1 28.19 8.56 11.81
C MET A 1 26.73 8.31 11.40
N LEU A 2 26.43 7.45 10.41
CA LEU A 2 25.05 7.06 10.08
C LEU A 2 24.59 5.81 10.85
N GLU A 3 25.48 4.84 11.04
CA GLU A 3 25.27 3.59 11.76
C GLU A 3 24.98 3.85 13.26
N ASP A 4 25.66 4.83 13.84
CA ASP A 4 25.42 5.25 15.22
C ASP A 4 24.01 5.83 15.40
N GLN A 5 23.53 6.59 14.42
CA GLN A 5 22.17 7.14 14.45
C GLN A 5 21.12 6.06 14.17
N LEU A 6 21.39 5.15 13.25
CA LEU A 6 20.56 3.98 13.00
C LEU A 6 20.36 3.19 14.30
N ARG A 7 21.44 2.93 15.03
CA ARG A 7 21.40 2.24 16.32
C ARG A 7 20.68 3.08 17.39
N ARG A 8 20.97 4.37 17.45
CA ARG A 8 20.38 5.28 18.45
C ARG A 8 18.88 5.45 18.31
N TYR A 9 18.37 5.65 17.09
CA TYR A 9 16.97 5.98 16.84
C TYR A 9 16.11 4.74 16.57
N PHE A 10 16.67 3.68 15.98
CA PHE A 10 15.91 2.52 15.52
C PHE A 10 16.41 1.20 16.11
N GLY A 11 17.52 1.18 16.86
CA GLY A 11 18.06 -0.05 17.45
C GLY A 11 18.71 -1.02 16.47
N PHE A 12 18.79 -0.68 15.17
CA PHE A 12 19.42 -1.53 14.17
C PHE A 12 20.94 -1.32 14.11
N THR A 13 21.68 -2.40 13.87
CA THR A 13 23.15 -2.38 13.79
C THR A 13 23.67 -2.22 12.37
N THR A 14 22.88 -2.58 11.36
CA THR A 14 23.28 -2.59 9.95
C THR A 14 22.15 -2.12 9.04
N PHE A 15 22.49 -1.41 7.98
CA PHE A 15 21.55 -1.05 6.91
C PHE A 15 21.22 -2.27 6.03
N ARG A 16 20.00 -2.30 5.51
CA ARG A 16 19.63 -3.16 4.38
C ARG A 16 20.17 -2.54 3.08
N PRO A 17 20.37 -3.34 2.01
CA PRO A 17 20.83 -2.84 0.72
C PRO A 17 19.99 -1.65 0.24
N GLY A 18 20.65 -0.58 -0.20
CA GLY A 18 20.02 0.64 -0.74
C GLY A 18 19.63 1.69 0.28
N GLN A 19 19.46 1.35 1.55
CA GLN A 19 19.07 2.34 2.56
C GLN A 19 20.17 3.39 2.74
N ARG A 20 21.42 2.95 2.90
CA ARG A 20 22.56 3.83 3.19
C ARG A 20 22.83 4.78 2.02
N GLU A 21 22.81 4.24 0.80
CA GLU A 21 23.04 4.98 -0.44
C GLU A 21 21.99 6.08 -0.62
N VAL A 22 20.70 5.73 -0.48
CA VAL A 22 19.59 6.69 -0.55
C VAL A 22 19.71 7.78 0.51
N ILE A 23 19.96 7.40 1.78
CA ILE A 23 20.09 8.38 2.87
C ILE A 23 21.28 9.33 2.63
N THR A 24 22.40 8.80 2.12
CA THR A 24 23.61 9.60 1.86
C THR A 24 23.33 10.68 0.82
N ASP A 25 22.71 10.32 -0.30
CA ASP A 25 22.42 11.26 -1.39
C ASP A 25 21.38 12.32 -0.98
N VAL A 26 20.36 11.92 -0.22
CA VAL A 26 19.35 12.85 0.32
C VAL A 26 19.99 13.85 1.29
N VAL A 27 20.86 13.38 2.18
CA VAL A 27 21.57 14.25 3.14
C VAL A 27 22.54 15.20 2.41
N ALA A 28 23.11 14.75 1.29
CA ALA A 28 23.91 15.57 0.39
C ALA A 28 23.08 16.55 -0.48
N ARG A 29 21.75 16.61 -0.26
CA ARG A 29 20.80 17.55 -0.90
C ARG A 29 20.54 17.26 -2.39
N HIS A 30 20.75 16.02 -2.84
CA HIS A 30 20.35 15.58 -4.17
C HIS A 30 18.87 15.18 -4.23
N ASP A 31 18.25 15.35 -5.39
CA ASP A 31 16.98 14.69 -5.70
C ASP A 31 17.23 13.20 -5.89
N VAL A 32 16.41 12.35 -5.25
CA VAL A 32 16.62 10.90 -5.22
C VAL A 32 15.35 10.15 -5.57
N PHE A 33 15.43 9.31 -6.60
CA PHE A 33 14.43 8.28 -6.88
C PHE A 33 14.94 6.94 -6.34
N ALA A 34 14.15 6.29 -5.50
CA ALA A 34 14.52 5.02 -4.87
C ALA A 34 13.44 3.96 -5.06
N MET A 35 13.77 2.92 -5.84
CA MET A 35 12.97 1.71 -5.97
C MET A 35 13.55 0.64 -5.04
N LEU A 36 12.88 0.41 -3.91
CA LEU A 36 13.32 -0.55 -2.88
C LEU A 36 12.18 -1.55 -2.62
N PRO A 37 12.43 -2.87 -2.67
CA PRO A 37 11.38 -3.89 -2.61
C PRO A 37 10.56 -3.79 -1.32
N THR A 38 9.34 -4.34 -1.32
CA THR A 38 8.50 -4.37 -0.09
C THR A 38 9.24 -5.04 1.06
N GLY A 39 9.06 -4.50 2.27
CA GLY A 39 9.80 -4.95 3.45
C GLY A 39 11.26 -4.48 3.54
N SER A 40 11.79 -3.72 2.57
CA SER A 40 13.15 -3.14 2.66
C SER A 40 13.31 -2.04 3.72
N GLY A 41 12.21 -1.58 4.32
CA GLY A 41 12.22 -0.48 5.29
C GLY A 41 12.40 0.89 4.64
N LYS A 42 11.66 1.18 3.56
CA LYS A 42 11.68 2.47 2.82
C LYS A 42 11.51 3.69 3.73
N SER A 43 10.64 3.59 4.74
CA SER A 43 10.39 4.69 5.67
C SER A 43 11.64 5.13 6.43
N LEU A 44 12.57 4.20 6.68
CA LEU A 44 13.84 4.52 7.33
C LEU A 44 14.62 5.59 6.56
N CYS A 45 14.52 5.61 5.23
CA CYS A 45 15.27 6.53 4.38
C CYS A 45 14.90 7.99 4.68
N TYR A 46 13.61 8.34 4.68
CA TYR A 46 13.19 9.71 5.01
C TYR A 46 13.26 10.02 6.50
N LEU A 47 13.04 9.03 7.37
CA LEU A 47 13.11 9.25 8.82
C LEU A 47 14.53 9.54 9.28
N LEU A 48 15.51 8.72 8.86
CA LEU A 48 16.91 8.94 9.23
C LEU A 48 17.48 10.18 8.56
N ALA A 49 17.14 10.45 7.29
CA ALA A 49 17.49 11.71 6.65
C ALA A 49 16.92 12.92 7.40
N GLY A 50 15.67 12.85 7.88
CA GLY A 50 15.06 13.91 8.69
C GLY A 50 15.71 14.13 10.06
N TYR A 51 16.41 13.14 10.62
CA TYR A 51 17.22 13.34 11.82
C TYR A 51 18.55 14.03 11.55
N GLN A 52 19.10 13.86 10.35
CA GLN A 52 20.33 14.52 9.89
C GLN A 52 20.06 15.95 9.41
N LEU A 53 18.93 16.17 8.75
CA LEU A 53 18.52 17.45 8.20
C LEU A 53 17.76 18.26 9.25
N GLN A 54 18.27 19.43 9.63
CA GLN A 54 17.63 20.29 10.63
C GLN A 54 16.44 21.07 10.04
N GLY A 55 15.24 20.50 10.09
CA GLY A 55 14.00 21.18 9.70
C GLY A 55 12.81 20.24 9.57
N LEU A 56 11.80 20.66 8.81
CA LEU A 56 10.60 19.87 8.55
C LEU A 56 10.78 18.98 7.32
N VAL A 57 10.49 17.69 7.49
CA VAL A 57 10.30 16.74 6.39
C VAL A 57 8.81 16.66 6.09
N VAL A 58 8.43 16.97 4.85
CA VAL A 58 7.06 16.79 4.36
C VAL A 58 6.98 15.45 3.64
N ILE A 59 6.09 14.56 4.07
CA ILE A 59 5.86 13.24 3.49
C ILE A 59 4.47 13.20 2.85
N VAL A 60 4.43 13.15 1.53
CA VAL A 60 3.21 12.94 0.76
C VAL A 60 2.92 11.45 0.72
N SER A 61 1.72 11.04 1.16
CA SER A 61 1.29 9.64 1.15
C SER A 61 -0.13 9.52 0.58
N PRO A 62 -0.41 8.48 -0.23
CA PRO A 62 -1.71 8.34 -0.90
C PRO A 62 -2.88 7.99 0.03
N LEU A 63 -2.60 7.41 1.19
CA LEU A 63 -3.61 6.70 1.98
C LEU A 63 -3.64 7.20 3.41
N LEU A 64 -4.81 7.67 3.82
CA LEU A 64 -5.01 8.33 5.10
C LEU A 64 -4.77 7.37 6.28
N SER A 65 -5.23 6.13 6.15
CA SER A 65 -4.97 5.09 7.14
C SER A 65 -3.46 4.82 7.29
N LEU A 66 -2.72 4.80 6.17
CA LEU A 66 -1.27 4.60 6.21
C LEU A 66 -0.56 5.77 6.90
N MET A 67 -1.00 7.01 6.65
CA MET A 67 -0.45 8.18 7.33
C MET A 67 -0.64 8.08 8.85
N GLU A 68 -1.84 7.74 9.31
CA GLU A 68 -2.13 7.59 10.74
C GLU A 68 -1.30 6.48 11.38
N ASP A 69 -1.22 5.32 10.74
CA ASP A 69 -0.44 4.18 11.23
C ASP A 69 1.05 4.54 11.33
N GLN A 70 1.61 5.24 10.34
CA GLN A 70 3.01 5.70 10.37
C GLN A 70 3.26 6.72 11.48
N VAL A 71 2.36 7.70 11.66
CA VAL A 71 2.47 8.70 12.73
C VAL A 71 2.43 8.02 14.10
N GLN A 72 1.50 7.09 14.31
CA GLN A 72 1.39 6.33 15.56
C GLN A 72 2.66 5.51 15.81
N HIS A 73 3.14 4.80 14.80
CA HIS A 73 4.38 4.03 14.89
C HIS A 73 5.56 4.94 15.28
N ILE A 74 5.78 6.06 14.57
CA ILE A 74 6.88 7.00 14.88
C ILE A 74 6.78 7.54 16.32
N ARG A 75 5.57 7.83 16.81
CA ARG A 75 5.33 8.25 18.21
C ARG A 75 5.68 7.16 19.21
N LEU A 76 5.35 5.91 18.92
CA LEU A 76 5.70 4.76 19.76
C LEU A 76 7.22 4.55 19.87
N TYR A 77 7.97 4.87 18.82
CA TYR A 77 9.45 4.88 18.83
C TYR A 77 10.05 6.14 19.46
N GLY A 78 9.23 7.02 20.05
CA GLY A 78 9.67 8.13 20.89
C GLY A 78 9.76 9.50 20.20
N GLU A 79 9.50 9.61 18.91
CA GLU A 79 9.47 10.92 18.23
C GLU A 79 8.06 11.50 18.25
N LYS A 80 7.88 12.55 19.07
CA LYS A 80 6.57 13.21 19.27
C LYS A 80 6.30 14.32 18.25
N ARG A 81 7.34 14.85 17.58
CA ARG A 81 7.23 15.95 16.60
C ARG A 81 6.81 15.45 15.22
N VAL A 82 5.74 14.67 15.21
CA VAL A 82 5.16 14.06 14.01
C VAL A 82 3.65 14.23 14.02
N ALA A 83 3.10 14.63 12.89
CA ALA A 83 1.66 14.79 12.68
C ALA A 83 1.25 14.32 11.29
N ALA A 84 -0.03 13.97 11.15
CA ALA A 84 -0.69 13.81 9.85
C ALA A 84 -1.66 14.98 9.63
N LEU A 85 -1.79 15.42 8.39
CA LEU A 85 -2.83 16.33 7.92
C LEU A 85 -3.61 15.68 6.78
N ASN A 86 -4.88 15.37 7.04
CA ASN A 86 -5.81 14.80 6.08
C ASN A 86 -7.19 15.48 6.20
N SER A 87 -8.09 15.19 5.27
CA SER A 87 -9.43 15.79 5.20
C SER A 87 -10.40 15.30 6.28
N PHE A 88 -10.07 14.25 7.03
CA PHE A 88 -10.94 13.70 8.09
C PHE A 88 -10.65 14.29 9.47
N LEU A 89 -9.56 15.05 9.62
CA LEU A 89 -9.24 15.69 10.90
C LEU A 89 -10.27 16.78 11.23
N PRO A 90 -10.78 16.79 12.48
CA PRO A 90 -11.61 17.89 12.97
C PRO A 90 -10.90 19.23 12.80
N TYR A 91 -11.68 20.30 12.58
CA TYR A 91 -11.15 21.64 12.35
C TYR A 91 -10.17 22.10 13.44
N GLU A 92 -10.50 21.84 14.71
CA GLU A 92 -9.67 22.22 15.85
C GLU A 92 -8.31 21.51 15.85
N GLU A 93 -8.29 20.20 15.60
CA GLU A 93 -7.05 19.43 15.49
C GLU A 93 -6.20 19.90 14.32
N ARG A 94 -6.84 20.17 13.17
CA ARG A 94 -6.16 20.73 12.00
C ARG A 94 -5.53 22.09 12.33
N GLN A 95 -6.25 23.00 13.00
CA GLN A 95 -5.69 24.30 13.40
C GLN A 95 -4.53 24.13 14.39
N SER A 96 -4.63 23.20 15.35
CA SER A 96 -3.55 22.88 16.28
C SER A 96 -2.28 22.43 15.53
N VAL A 97 -2.41 21.52 14.56
CA VAL A 97 -1.26 21.06 13.76
C VAL A 97 -0.66 22.21 12.93
N LEU A 98 -1.50 23.06 12.31
CA LEU A 98 -1.05 24.22 11.54
C LEU A 98 -0.27 25.24 12.41
N GLN A 99 -0.68 25.45 13.66
CA GLN A 99 0.02 26.34 14.59
C GLN A 99 1.37 25.75 15.04
N GLN A 100 1.49 24.42 15.09
CA GLN A 100 2.68 23.72 15.57
C GLN A 100 3.68 23.33 14.47
N LEU A 101 3.42 23.68 13.20
CA LEU A 101 4.26 23.26 12.05
C LEU A 101 5.76 23.52 12.25
N LYS A 102 6.14 24.66 12.84
CA LYS A 102 7.56 25.01 13.12
C LYS A 102 8.22 24.08 14.14
N ALA A 103 7.45 23.45 15.02
CA ALA A 103 7.93 22.52 16.03
C ALA A 103 7.96 21.07 15.53
N LEU A 104 7.29 20.78 14.41
CA LEU A 104 7.26 19.44 13.82
C LEU A 104 8.57 19.14 13.09
N ARG A 105 8.93 17.85 13.10
CA ARG A 105 10.02 17.30 12.29
C ARG A 105 9.49 16.52 11.10
N PHE A 106 8.35 15.84 11.26
CA PHE A 106 7.73 15.05 10.21
C PHE A 106 6.26 15.45 10.06
N LEU A 107 5.86 15.80 8.84
CA LEU A 107 4.47 16.06 8.49
C LEU A 107 4.04 15.11 7.39
N PHE A 108 3.18 14.16 7.74
CA PHE A 108 2.45 13.37 6.75
C PHE A 108 1.30 14.20 6.20
N VAL A 109 1.13 14.24 4.89
CA VAL A 109 0.08 15.04 4.25
C VAL A 109 -0.45 14.34 3.00
N SER A 110 -1.75 14.45 2.76
CA SER A 110 -2.34 13.97 1.51
C SER A 110 -2.10 14.97 0.37
N PRO A 111 -2.04 14.52 -0.91
CA PRO A 111 -1.86 15.42 -2.05
C PRO A 111 -2.90 16.54 -2.13
N GLU A 112 -4.15 16.23 -1.77
CA GLU A 112 -5.28 17.16 -1.79
C GLU A 112 -5.10 18.25 -0.71
N MET A 113 -4.64 17.86 0.48
CA MET A 113 -4.39 18.80 1.58
C MET A 113 -3.27 19.79 1.25
N LEU A 114 -2.26 19.35 0.49
CA LEU A 114 -1.20 20.23 -0.02
C LEU A 114 -1.70 21.30 -1.00
N GLN A 115 -2.92 21.19 -1.52
CA GLN A 115 -3.53 22.25 -2.33
C GLN A 115 -4.19 23.34 -1.48
N SER A 116 -4.31 23.14 -0.18
CA SER A 116 -4.89 24.13 0.72
C SER A 116 -3.98 25.35 0.82
N ARG A 117 -4.49 26.51 0.37
CA ARG A 117 -3.80 27.80 0.46
C ARG A 117 -3.31 28.11 1.88
N GLN A 118 -4.15 27.87 2.89
CA GLN A 118 -3.79 28.08 4.30
C GLN A 118 -2.57 27.24 4.72
N LEU A 119 -2.51 25.97 4.28
CA LEU A 119 -1.38 25.10 4.62
C LEU A 119 -0.12 25.54 3.87
N LEU A 120 -0.22 25.85 2.58
CA LEU A 120 0.91 26.28 1.76
C LEU A 120 1.54 27.57 2.29
N GLU A 121 0.74 28.59 2.61
CA GLU A 121 1.22 29.85 3.20
C GLU A 121 1.99 29.59 4.50
N ARG A 122 1.49 28.70 5.37
CA ARG A 122 2.19 28.36 6.61
C ARG A 122 3.46 27.53 6.38
N LEU A 123 3.46 26.62 5.42
CA LEU A 123 4.64 25.82 5.09
C LEU A 123 5.76 26.67 4.48
N GLN A 124 5.42 27.73 3.74
CA GLN A 124 6.40 28.71 3.23
C GLN A 124 7.15 29.46 4.34
N GLU A 125 6.55 29.59 5.53
CA GLU A 125 7.19 30.18 6.71
C GLU A 125 8.06 29.18 7.52
N VAL A 126 8.13 27.92 7.09
CA VAL A 126 8.84 26.84 7.79
C VAL A 126 10.02 26.39 6.93
N ASN A 127 11.15 26.07 7.57
CA ASN A 127 12.29 25.48 6.88
C ASN A 127 11.98 24.01 6.50
N VAL A 128 11.44 23.79 5.30
CA VAL A 128 11.25 22.46 4.73
C VAL A 128 12.59 21.97 4.18
N VAL A 129 13.12 20.89 4.74
CA VAL A 129 14.46 20.38 4.40
C VAL A 129 14.43 19.19 3.45
N LEU A 130 13.29 18.52 3.35
CA LEU A 130 13.10 17.35 2.49
C LEU A 130 11.62 17.22 2.12
N PHE A 131 11.36 17.01 0.83
CA PHE A 131 10.04 16.74 0.28
C PHE A 131 9.97 15.28 -0.21
N THR A 132 9.33 14.42 0.57
CA THR A 132 9.23 12.99 0.30
C THR A 132 7.89 12.68 -0.35
N VAL A 133 7.90 11.89 -1.43
CA VAL A 133 6.72 11.27 -2.03
C VAL A 133 6.81 9.77 -1.81
N ASP A 134 6.03 9.26 -0.87
CA ASP A 134 5.92 7.82 -0.60
C ASP A 134 4.91 7.17 -1.56
N GLU A 135 5.13 5.90 -1.90
CA GLU A 135 4.42 5.21 -2.97
C GLU A 135 4.34 6.02 -4.27
N ALA A 136 5.49 6.56 -4.70
CA ALA A 136 5.62 7.48 -5.82
C ALA A 136 5.09 6.94 -7.16
N HIS A 137 4.88 5.62 -7.29
CA HIS A 137 4.16 5.05 -8.43
C HIS A 137 2.76 5.64 -8.61
N CYS A 138 2.13 6.17 -7.55
CA CYS A 138 0.87 6.92 -7.62
C CYS A 138 1.01 8.21 -8.45
N VAL A 139 2.17 8.86 -8.52
CA VAL A 139 2.36 10.05 -9.38
C VAL A 139 2.15 9.69 -10.85
N SER A 140 2.65 8.51 -11.26
CA SER A 140 2.52 8.01 -12.62
C SER A 140 1.14 7.39 -12.86
N GLN A 141 0.76 6.43 -12.01
CA GLN A 141 -0.46 5.63 -12.17
C GLN A 141 -1.74 6.39 -11.82
N TRP A 142 -1.70 7.31 -10.84
CA TRP A 142 -2.89 8.03 -10.34
C TRP A 142 -2.90 9.50 -10.74
N GLY A 143 -1.77 10.06 -11.18
CA GLY A 143 -1.63 11.48 -11.50
C GLY A 143 -2.69 11.98 -12.50
N TYR A 144 -2.94 11.29 -13.61
CA TYR A 144 -4.04 11.66 -14.51
C TYR A 144 -5.31 10.82 -14.33
N GLU A 145 -5.33 9.88 -13.38
CA GLU A 145 -6.30 8.76 -13.40
C GLU A 145 -7.18 8.66 -12.15
N PHE A 146 -6.74 9.22 -11.01
CA PHE A 146 -7.45 9.03 -9.74
C PHE A 146 -7.20 10.17 -8.74
N ARG A 147 -6.05 10.86 -8.80
CA ARG A 147 -5.74 11.98 -7.91
C ARG A 147 -4.86 13.02 -8.64
N PRO A 148 -5.46 13.94 -9.42
CA PRO A 148 -4.73 14.96 -10.16
C PRO A 148 -3.88 15.90 -9.30
N ASP A 149 -4.13 15.95 -8.00
CA ASP A 149 -3.30 16.70 -7.05
C ASP A 149 -1.85 16.18 -6.99
N TYR A 150 -1.59 14.92 -7.39
CA TYR A 150 -0.22 14.43 -7.58
C TYR A 150 0.55 15.19 -8.67
N LEU A 151 -0.12 15.69 -9.71
CA LEU A 151 0.52 16.46 -10.79
C LEU A 151 0.96 17.85 -10.33
N LYS A 152 0.33 18.37 -9.26
CA LYS A 152 0.63 19.69 -8.70
C LYS A 152 1.77 19.65 -7.68
N LEU A 153 2.29 18.46 -7.33
CA LEU A 153 3.34 18.33 -6.30
C LEU A 153 4.63 19.04 -6.69
N ALA A 154 4.99 19.10 -7.98
CA ALA A 154 6.16 19.85 -8.43
C ALA A 154 6.00 21.36 -8.17
N ASP A 155 4.80 21.91 -8.39
CA ASP A 155 4.53 23.32 -8.12
C ASP A 155 4.50 23.61 -6.61
N VAL A 156 3.93 22.71 -5.82
CA VAL A 156 4.01 22.78 -4.35
C VAL A 156 5.47 22.79 -3.89
N ARG A 157 6.29 21.83 -4.37
CA ARG A 157 7.72 21.77 -4.05
C ARG A 157 8.43 23.08 -4.41
N ARG A 158 8.15 23.66 -5.57
CA ARG A 158 8.71 24.95 -6.00
C ARG A 158 8.32 26.08 -5.04
N GLN A 159 7.05 26.15 -4.63
CA GLN A 159 6.57 27.15 -3.67
C GLN A 159 7.22 27.02 -2.29
N LEU A 160 7.62 25.81 -1.89
CA LEU A 160 8.34 25.55 -0.64
C LEU A 160 9.85 25.84 -0.72
N GLY A 161 10.31 26.51 -1.78
CA GLY A 161 11.73 26.85 -1.96
C GLY A 161 12.55 25.72 -2.60
N ALA A 162 11.91 24.78 -3.28
CA ALA A 162 12.54 23.65 -3.98
C ALA A 162 13.48 22.80 -3.08
N PRO A 163 13.00 22.27 -1.93
CA PRO A 163 13.79 21.33 -1.14
C PRO A 163 14.10 20.05 -1.94
N PRO A 164 15.17 19.31 -1.58
CA PRO A 164 15.46 18.01 -2.15
C PRO A 164 14.23 17.10 -2.13
N CYS A 165 14.00 16.38 -3.22
CA CYS A 165 12.89 15.46 -3.36
C CYS A 165 13.35 14.02 -3.24
N LEU A 166 12.67 13.25 -2.38
CA LEU A 166 12.85 11.80 -2.28
C LEU A 166 11.57 11.10 -2.75
N ALA A 167 11.63 10.42 -3.89
CA ALA A 167 10.54 9.62 -4.42
C ALA A 167 10.79 8.13 -4.14
N LEU A 168 9.90 7.50 -3.36
CA LEU A 168 10.04 6.11 -2.91
C LEU A 168 8.94 5.22 -3.49
N THR A 169 9.30 4.06 -4.03
CA THR A 169 8.31 3.05 -4.45
C THR A 169 8.87 1.63 -4.28
N ALA A 170 7.98 0.65 -4.14
CA ALA A 170 8.36 -0.76 -4.15
C ALA A 170 8.55 -1.32 -5.57
N THR A 171 7.77 -0.81 -6.51
CA THR A 171 7.62 -1.39 -7.84
C THR A 171 7.41 -0.27 -8.85
N ALA A 172 8.30 -0.16 -9.84
CA ALA A 172 8.17 0.75 -10.98
C ALA A 172 8.99 0.23 -12.17
N ASP A 173 8.32 -0.07 -13.28
CA ASP A 173 8.99 -0.31 -14.56
C ASP A 173 9.66 0.97 -15.09
N GLN A 174 10.49 0.85 -16.13
CA GLN A 174 11.24 1.99 -16.67
C GLN A 174 10.35 3.20 -17.01
N ARG A 175 9.21 2.95 -17.65
CA ARG A 175 8.28 4.01 -18.05
C ARG A 175 7.71 4.74 -16.85
N VAL A 176 7.30 4.01 -15.81
CA VAL A 176 6.79 4.58 -14.56
C VAL A 176 7.88 5.40 -13.86
N ARG A 177 9.13 4.94 -13.85
CA ARG A 177 10.25 5.69 -13.24
C ARG A 177 10.49 7.03 -13.93
N GLU A 178 10.60 7.02 -15.26
CA GLU A 178 10.82 8.23 -16.06
C GLU A 178 9.69 9.26 -15.87
N ASP A 179 8.44 8.77 -15.84
CA ASP A 179 7.25 9.60 -15.65
C ASP A 179 7.18 10.22 -14.25
N ILE A 180 7.59 9.51 -13.19
CA ILE A 180 7.69 10.07 -11.83
C ILE A 180 8.73 11.19 -11.79
N ILE A 181 9.93 10.95 -12.34
CA ILE A 181 11.04 11.91 -12.34
C ILE A 181 10.64 13.18 -13.09
N ASP A 182 10.02 13.06 -14.28
CA ASP A 182 9.56 14.22 -15.04
C ASP A 182 8.44 15.00 -14.31
N LYS A 183 7.42 14.30 -13.80
CA LYS A 183 6.27 14.94 -13.13
C LYS A 183 6.65 15.64 -11.84
N LEU A 184 7.57 15.09 -11.06
CA LEU A 184 8.11 15.73 -9.86
C LEU A 184 9.18 16.79 -10.18
N LYS A 185 9.56 16.92 -11.46
CA LYS A 185 10.60 17.85 -11.97
C LYS A 185 11.93 17.67 -11.26
N MET A 186 12.31 16.42 -11.00
CA MET A 186 13.54 16.07 -10.28
C MET A 186 14.75 16.27 -11.21
N SER A 187 15.54 17.32 -10.94
CA SER A 187 16.68 17.70 -11.78
C SER A 187 17.94 17.01 -11.27
N ASP A 188 18.73 16.41 -12.16
CA ASP A 188 19.93 15.63 -11.79
C ASP A 188 19.63 14.54 -10.75
N CYS A 189 18.53 13.81 -10.98
CA CYS A 189 18.00 12.82 -10.05
C CYS A 189 18.92 11.59 -9.93
N HIS A 190 19.41 11.32 -8.73
CA HIS A 190 20.11 10.10 -8.41
C HIS A 190 19.12 8.93 -8.29
N GLN A 191 19.35 7.87 -9.07
CA GLN A 191 18.44 6.72 -9.12
C GLN A 191 19.03 5.50 -8.42
N HIS A 192 18.36 5.03 -7.37
CA HIS A 192 18.69 3.83 -6.61
C HIS A 192 17.68 2.74 -6.92
N ILE A 193 18.01 1.87 -7.87
CA ILE A 193 17.11 0.83 -8.38
C ILE A 193 17.58 -0.53 -7.86
N TYR A 194 16.82 -1.09 -6.92
CA TYR A 194 17.07 -2.41 -6.36
C TYR A 194 16.06 -3.42 -6.88
N SER A 195 16.53 -4.65 -7.06
CA SER A 195 15.72 -5.75 -7.61
C SER A 195 14.43 -5.96 -6.83
N VAL A 196 13.34 -6.22 -7.56
CA VAL A 196 12.06 -6.66 -6.96
C VAL A 196 12.11 -8.11 -6.47
N ASP A 197 13.17 -8.87 -6.81
CA ASP A 197 13.29 -10.29 -6.47
C ASP A 197 13.43 -10.53 -4.96
N ARG A 198 12.49 -11.29 -4.41
CA ARG A 198 12.56 -11.85 -3.07
C ARG A 198 12.91 -13.33 -3.19
N LYS A 199 14.22 -13.61 -3.19
CA LYS A 199 14.77 -14.96 -3.34
C LYS A 199 14.32 -15.95 -2.24
N ASN A 200 13.89 -15.43 -1.09
CA ASN A 200 13.39 -16.23 0.04
C ASN A 200 11.91 -16.61 -0.06
N ILE A 201 11.18 -16.13 -1.08
CA ILE A 201 9.75 -16.46 -1.30
C ILE A 201 9.65 -17.46 -2.45
N ALA A 202 9.32 -18.72 -2.18
CA ALA A 202 9.02 -19.69 -3.22
C ALA A 202 7.67 -19.36 -3.89
N LEU A 203 7.58 -19.48 -5.22
CA LEU A 203 6.37 -19.15 -5.99
C LEU A 203 5.68 -20.42 -6.50
N LYS A 204 4.39 -20.61 -6.22
CA LYS A 204 3.61 -21.76 -6.70
C LYS A 204 2.28 -21.31 -7.29
N VAL A 205 1.92 -21.89 -8.42
CA VAL A 205 0.57 -21.83 -8.96
C VAL A 205 0.02 -23.26 -8.95
N GLU A 206 -1.18 -23.45 -8.40
CA GLU A 206 -1.89 -24.72 -8.40
C GLU A 206 -3.18 -24.55 -9.18
N ALA A 207 -3.28 -25.22 -10.33
CA ALA A 207 -4.51 -25.27 -11.10
C ALA A 207 -5.43 -26.35 -10.53
N VAL A 208 -6.68 -25.99 -10.26
CA VAL A 208 -7.74 -26.89 -9.77
C VAL A 208 -9.00 -26.72 -10.63
N GLN A 209 -9.93 -27.66 -10.56
CA GLN A 209 -11.08 -27.75 -11.45
C GLN A 209 -12.20 -26.76 -11.11
N GLY A 210 -12.33 -26.38 -9.84
CA GLY A 210 -13.40 -25.49 -9.41
C GLY A 210 -13.30 -25.05 -7.95
N THR A 211 -14.26 -24.25 -7.52
CA THR A 211 -14.26 -23.61 -6.20
C THR A 211 -14.25 -24.60 -5.04
N LEU A 212 -14.94 -25.73 -5.15
CA LEU A 212 -14.94 -26.76 -4.11
C LEU A 212 -13.54 -27.35 -3.93
N GLU A 213 -12.86 -27.70 -5.02
CA GLU A 213 -11.49 -28.20 -4.96
C GLU A 213 -10.50 -27.12 -4.45
N LYS A 214 -10.75 -25.83 -4.73
CA LYS A 214 -9.98 -24.74 -4.10
C LYS A 214 -10.17 -24.72 -2.59
N GLN A 215 -11.40 -24.93 -2.10
CA GLN A 215 -11.69 -24.95 -0.67
C GLN A 215 -10.99 -26.13 0.01
N ASP A 216 -11.09 -27.33 -0.56
CA ASP A 216 -10.39 -28.53 -0.07
C ASP A 216 -8.89 -28.28 -0.04
N ARG A 217 -8.33 -27.77 -1.15
CA ARG A 217 -6.90 -27.51 -1.26
C ARG A 217 -6.41 -26.41 -0.33
N LEU A 218 -7.25 -25.39 -0.10
CA LEU A 218 -6.97 -24.35 0.88
C LEU A 218 -6.78 -24.98 2.26
N ILE A 219 -7.74 -25.81 2.70
CA ILE A 219 -7.70 -26.49 4.01
C ILE A 219 -6.45 -27.37 4.13
N GLU A 220 -6.10 -28.13 3.10
CA GLU A 220 -4.87 -28.93 3.08
C GLU A 220 -3.62 -28.07 3.27
N LEU A 221 -3.53 -26.94 2.57
CA LEU A 221 -2.39 -26.02 2.64
C LEU A 221 -2.28 -25.37 4.03
N VAL A 222 -3.33 -24.77 4.58
CA VAL A 222 -3.25 -24.15 5.92
C VAL A 222 -2.99 -25.16 7.04
N SER A 223 -3.49 -26.39 6.89
CA SER A 223 -3.22 -27.47 7.85
C SER A 223 -1.76 -27.93 7.79
N MET A 224 -1.20 -28.03 6.59
CA MET A 224 0.17 -28.49 6.36
C MET A 224 1.21 -27.42 6.70
N LEU A 225 0.99 -26.16 6.29
CA LEU A 225 2.02 -25.11 6.34
C LEU A 225 2.29 -24.62 7.76
N GLN A 226 3.55 -24.28 8.03
CA GLN A 226 4.00 -23.80 9.33
C GLN A 226 4.00 -22.27 9.44
N GLY A 227 3.55 -21.77 10.59
CA GLY A 227 3.66 -20.38 11.01
C GLY A 227 2.56 -19.47 10.44
N PRO A 228 2.67 -18.15 10.66
CA PRO A 228 1.59 -17.22 10.33
C PRO A 228 1.33 -17.09 8.83
N GLY A 229 0.05 -17.04 8.45
CA GLY A 229 -0.42 -17.01 7.07
C GLY A 229 -1.31 -15.83 6.73
N ILE A 230 -1.30 -15.41 5.46
CA ILE A 230 -2.25 -14.44 4.89
C ILE A 230 -2.94 -15.08 3.70
N ILE A 231 -4.27 -14.96 3.60
CA ILE A 231 -5.06 -15.54 2.52
C ILE A 231 -5.86 -14.43 1.83
N TYR A 232 -5.61 -14.21 0.54
CA TYR A 232 -6.27 -13.17 -0.24
C TYR A 232 -7.51 -13.67 -0.98
N PHE A 233 -8.60 -12.91 -0.81
CA PHE A 233 -9.89 -13.09 -1.48
C PHE A 233 -10.31 -11.80 -2.21
N SER A 234 -11.13 -11.94 -3.24
CA SER A 234 -11.59 -10.81 -4.07
C SER A 234 -12.72 -9.99 -3.44
N THR A 235 -13.52 -10.56 -2.54
CA THR A 235 -14.70 -9.90 -1.95
C THR A 235 -14.75 -10.06 -0.43
N ARG A 236 -15.61 -9.27 0.23
CA ARG A 236 -15.76 -9.26 1.70
C ARG A 236 -16.40 -10.56 2.19
N GLU A 237 -17.43 -10.98 1.48
CA GLU A 237 -18.18 -12.21 1.73
C GLU A 237 -17.24 -13.42 1.71
N TRP A 238 -16.37 -13.51 0.70
CA TRP A 238 -15.37 -14.57 0.61
C TRP A 238 -14.33 -14.55 1.74
N THR A 239 -14.02 -13.39 2.32
CA THR A 239 -13.11 -13.35 3.49
C THR A 239 -13.75 -13.95 4.73
N GLU A 240 -15.04 -13.69 4.95
CA GLU A 240 -15.79 -14.25 6.06
C GLU A 240 -16.02 -15.75 5.87
N GLU A 241 -16.45 -16.17 4.67
CA GLU A 241 -16.63 -17.59 4.31
C GLU A 241 -15.32 -18.37 4.43
N GLY A 242 -14.22 -17.83 3.92
CA GLY A 242 -12.90 -18.45 4.02
C GLY A 242 -12.42 -18.59 5.46
N ALA A 243 -12.66 -17.57 6.30
CA ALA A 243 -12.33 -17.65 7.73
C ALA A 243 -13.16 -18.73 8.45
N ALA A 244 -14.47 -18.77 8.19
CA ALA A 244 -15.37 -19.77 8.76
C ALA A 244 -14.98 -21.20 8.33
N LEU A 245 -14.65 -21.39 7.05
CA LEU A 245 -14.21 -22.66 6.51
C LEU A 245 -12.94 -23.17 7.22
N ILE A 246 -11.90 -22.33 7.35
CA ILE A 246 -10.65 -22.74 8.00
C ILE A 246 -10.88 -23.02 9.49
N HIS A 247 -11.70 -22.22 10.15
CA HIS A 247 -12.05 -22.42 11.55
C HIS A 247 -12.82 -23.74 11.78
N GLN A 248 -13.66 -24.15 10.83
CA GLN A 248 -14.42 -25.39 10.91
C GLN A 248 -13.54 -26.65 10.81
N TYR A 249 -12.47 -26.61 10.00
CA TYR A 249 -11.66 -27.79 9.67
C TYR A 249 -10.28 -27.80 10.32
N THR A 250 -9.90 -26.75 11.04
CA THR A 250 -8.57 -26.63 11.66
C THR A 250 -8.64 -25.97 13.04
N ASP A 251 -7.68 -26.26 13.92
CA ASP A 251 -7.55 -25.61 15.23
C ASP A 251 -6.84 -24.25 15.16
N LEU A 252 -6.72 -23.64 13.98
CA LEU A 252 -6.04 -22.37 13.79
C LEU A 252 -6.90 -21.21 14.31
N ARG A 253 -6.23 -20.20 14.87
CA ARG A 253 -6.86 -18.91 15.19
C ARG A 253 -6.94 -18.10 13.91
N VAL A 254 -8.14 -17.92 13.38
CA VAL A 254 -8.38 -17.29 12.08
C VAL A 254 -9.24 -16.04 12.26
N ALA A 255 -8.95 -14.99 11.49
CA ALA A 255 -9.81 -13.80 11.42
C ALA A 255 -10.04 -13.35 9.98
N ALA A 256 -11.24 -12.82 9.71
CA ALA A 256 -11.52 -12.10 8.48
C ALA A 256 -11.04 -10.64 8.58
N TYR A 257 -10.61 -10.06 7.46
CA TYR A 257 -10.21 -8.65 7.39
C TYR A 257 -10.61 -8.03 6.05
N HIS A 258 -11.47 -7.02 6.08
CA HIS A 258 -11.87 -6.29 4.88
C HIS A 258 -12.25 -4.84 5.18
N GLY A 259 -12.31 -4.01 4.12
CA GLY A 259 -12.63 -2.58 4.25
C GLY A 259 -14.08 -2.24 4.65
N GLY A 260 -14.93 -3.26 4.91
CA GLY A 260 -16.27 -3.06 5.45
C GLY A 260 -16.33 -3.09 6.98
N MET A 261 -15.24 -3.49 7.64
CA MET A 261 -15.14 -3.59 9.09
C MET A 261 -14.86 -2.23 9.74
N ALA A 262 -15.26 -2.08 10.99
CA ALA A 262 -14.98 -0.89 11.78
C ALA A 262 -13.46 -0.66 11.94
N ASN A 263 -13.03 0.60 12.08
CA ASN A 263 -11.61 0.93 12.20
C ASN A 263 -10.97 0.30 13.44
N GLU A 264 -11.70 0.26 14.56
CA GLU A 264 -11.26 -0.31 15.82
C GLU A 264 -11.02 -1.81 15.70
N GLU A 265 -11.93 -2.52 15.02
CA GLU A 265 -11.85 -3.96 14.79
C GLU A 265 -10.66 -4.32 13.88
N ARG A 266 -10.46 -3.56 12.80
CA ARG A 266 -9.30 -3.72 11.91
C ARG A 266 -7.99 -3.55 12.67
N ARG A 267 -7.88 -2.54 13.53
CA ARG A 267 -6.71 -2.30 14.38
C ARG A 267 -6.49 -3.44 15.37
N LEU A 268 -7.56 -3.97 15.97
CA LEU A 268 -7.48 -5.10 16.89
C LEU A 268 -6.90 -6.34 16.20
N ILE A 269 -7.46 -6.73 15.04
CA ILE A 269 -7.02 -7.91 14.28
C ILE A 269 -5.57 -7.77 13.82
N GLN A 270 -5.18 -6.58 13.32
CA GLN A 270 -3.79 -6.32 12.95
C GLN A 270 -2.84 -6.51 14.14
N ASN A 271 -3.17 -5.96 15.31
CA ASN A 271 -2.36 -6.11 16.51
C ASN A 271 -2.28 -7.56 16.98
N GLN A 272 -3.40 -8.28 16.96
CA GLN A 272 -3.44 -9.71 17.31
C GLN A 272 -2.55 -10.53 16.36
N PHE A 273 -2.62 -10.27 15.05
CA PHE A 273 -1.76 -10.94 14.08
C PHE A 273 -0.28 -10.60 14.28
N LEU A 274 0.05 -9.32 14.53
CA LEU A 274 1.43 -8.90 14.82
C LEU A 274 2.00 -9.61 16.05
N ASN A 275 1.18 -9.82 17.09
CA ASN A 275 1.57 -10.45 18.36
C ASN A 275 1.44 -11.99 18.39
N ASP A 276 1.27 -12.65 17.23
CA ASP A 276 1.11 -14.11 17.13
C ASP A 276 -0.12 -14.66 17.90
N GLU A 277 -1.19 -13.85 18.02
CA GLU A 277 -2.48 -14.25 18.60
C GLU A 277 -3.47 -14.77 17.55
N ILE A 278 -3.24 -14.42 16.29
CA ILE A 278 -3.95 -14.95 15.13
C ILE A 278 -2.92 -15.66 14.25
N ASP A 279 -3.23 -16.89 13.85
CA ASP A 279 -2.38 -17.70 12.99
C ASP A 279 -2.59 -17.36 11.52
N VAL A 280 -3.85 -17.11 11.11
CA VAL A 280 -4.21 -16.86 9.71
C VAL A 280 -5.17 -15.70 9.58
N VAL A 281 -4.88 -14.78 8.65
CA VAL A 281 -5.80 -13.71 8.28
C VAL A 281 -6.34 -13.94 6.87
N CYS A 282 -7.67 -14.07 6.77
CA CYS A 282 -8.41 -14.09 5.51
C CYS A 282 -8.81 -12.68 5.13
N CYS A 283 -8.32 -12.15 4.02
CA CYS A 283 -8.44 -10.72 3.73
C CYS A 283 -8.66 -10.36 2.26
N THR A 284 -9.23 -9.17 2.05
CA THR A 284 -9.12 -8.49 0.76
C THR A 284 -7.82 -7.69 0.68
N ASN A 285 -7.59 -7.01 -0.44
CA ASN A 285 -6.47 -6.06 -0.60
C ASN A 285 -6.43 -4.94 0.47
N ALA A 286 -7.50 -4.77 1.26
CA ALA A 286 -7.53 -3.87 2.41
C ALA A 286 -6.50 -4.25 3.49
N PHE A 287 -6.13 -5.53 3.61
CA PHE A 287 -5.05 -6.00 4.49
C PHE A 287 -3.71 -5.83 3.79
N GLY A 288 -3.40 -4.55 3.54
CA GLY A 288 -2.40 -4.11 2.60
C GLY A 288 -1.40 -3.19 3.28
N MET A 289 -1.54 -1.89 3.07
CA MET A 289 -0.62 -0.94 3.68
C MET A 289 -0.61 -1.06 5.23
N GLY A 290 0.57 -1.03 5.85
CA GLY A 290 0.74 -0.98 7.32
C GLY A 290 1.10 -2.29 8.01
N VAL A 291 0.81 -3.46 7.43
CA VAL A 291 1.20 -4.74 8.04
C VAL A 291 2.71 -4.98 7.88
N ASP A 292 3.46 -4.89 8.97
CA ASP A 292 4.89 -5.19 9.06
C ASP A 292 5.21 -6.31 10.04
N LYS A 293 4.62 -7.48 9.77
CA LYS A 293 4.95 -8.71 10.51
C LYS A 293 6.18 -9.38 9.87
N PRO A 294 7.32 -9.52 10.58
CA PRO A 294 8.56 -10.05 9.99
C PRO A 294 8.44 -11.53 9.60
N ASN A 295 7.63 -12.30 10.35
CA ASN A 295 7.61 -13.75 10.33
C ASN A 295 6.41 -14.38 9.59
N VAL A 296 5.77 -13.68 8.63
CA VAL A 296 4.75 -14.30 7.77
C VAL A 296 5.39 -15.39 6.91
N ARG A 297 4.89 -16.63 6.99
CA ARG A 297 5.49 -17.80 6.34
C ARG A 297 4.85 -18.17 5.02
N TYR A 298 3.57 -17.88 4.86
CA TYR A 298 2.92 -18.11 3.57
C TYR A 298 1.87 -17.06 3.24
N VAL A 299 1.70 -16.84 1.95
CA VAL A 299 0.63 -16.04 1.36
C VAL A 299 -0.09 -16.93 0.36
N ILE A 300 -1.40 -17.10 0.51
CA ILE A 300 -2.23 -17.87 -0.41
C ILE A 300 -3.21 -16.93 -1.09
N HIS A 301 -3.17 -16.87 -2.41
CA HIS A 301 -4.21 -16.23 -3.20
C HIS A 301 -5.27 -17.27 -3.51
N PHE A 302 -6.35 -17.28 -2.72
CA PHE A 302 -7.54 -18.03 -3.09
C PHE A 302 -8.14 -17.42 -4.35
N HIS A 303 -8.17 -16.09 -4.46
CA HIS A 303 -8.41 -15.41 -5.72
C HIS A 303 -7.17 -14.62 -6.12
N TYR A 304 -6.74 -14.74 -7.37
CA TYR A 304 -5.60 -13.96 -7.85
C TYR A 304 -5.96 -12.47 -8.02
N PRO A 305 -5.00 -11.55 -7.86
CA PRO A 305 -5.27 -10.12 -7.90
C PRO A 305 -5.43 -9.61 -9.34
N LYS A 306 -5.83 -8.34 -9.48
CA LYS A 306 -6.17 -7.72 -10.77
C LYS A 306 -4.98 -7.51 -11.72
N HIS A 307 -3.75 -7.51 -11.20
CA HIS A 307 -2.53 -7.25 -11.97
C HIS A 307 -1.27 -7.69 -11.21
N MET A 308 -0.15 -7.86 -11.91
CA MET A 308 1.12 -8.36 -11.36
C MET A 308 1.71 -7.48 -10.25
N ASN A 309 1.54 -6.15 -10.32
CA ASN A 309 1.99 -5.26 -9.24
C ASN A 309 1.30 -5.56 -7.90
N ALA A 310 -0.01 -5.86 -7.91
CA ALA A 310 -0.74 -6.19 -6.68
C ALA A 310 -0.25 -7.53 -6.12
N TYR A 311 -0.09 -8.53 -6.99
CA TYR A 311 0.49 -9.82 -6.63
C TYR A 311 1.84 -9.67 -5.93
N LEU A 312 2.76 -8.88 -6.49
CA LEU A 312 4.08 -8.66 -5.89
C LEU A 312 4.03 -7.97 -4.52
N GLN A 313 3.19 -6.95 -4.37
CA GLN A 313 3.02 -6.25 -3.10
C GLN A 313 2.44 -7.17 -2.02
N GLU A 314 1.48 -8.01 -2.40
CA GLU A 314 0.79 -8.96 -1.53
C GLU A 314 1.72 -10.09 -1.08
N ILE A 315 2.42 -10.76 -2.01
CA ILE A 315 3.37 -11.83 -1.64
C ILE A 315 4.58 -11.29 -0.87
N GLY A 316 5.00 -10.05 -1.13
CA GLY A 316 6.15 -9.42 -0.48
C GLY A 316 5.98 -9.17 1.02
N ARG A 317 4.78 -9.44 1.56
CA ARG A 317 4.48 -9.52 2.99
C ARG A 317 5.09 -10.74 3.65
N ALA A 318 5.28 -11.81 2.89
CA ALA A 318 5.93 -13.02 3.37
C ALA A 318 7.43 -12.78 3.59
N GLY A 319 7.99 -13.45 4.60
CA GLY A 319 9.43 -13.60 4.75
C GLY A 319 10.21 -12.30 4.88
N ARG A 320 9.69 -11.28 5.58
CA ARG A 320 10.39 -9.99 5.78
C ARG A 320 11.61 -10.10 6.70
N ASP A 321 11.68 -11.17 7.48
CA ASP A 321 12.86 -11.66 8.22
C ASP A 321 13.92 -12.32 7.31
N GLY A 322 13.66 -12.43 6.00
CA GLY A 322 14.56 -13.07 5.04
C GLY A 322 14.53 -14.60 5.07
N ARG A 323 13.74 -15.23 5.95
CA ARG A 323 13.62 -16.69 6.04
C ARG A 323 12.76 -17.25 4.90
N PRO A 324 12.88 -18.56 4.61
CA PRO A 324 12.04 -19.22 3.62
C PRO A 324 10.56 -18.98 3.87
N SER A 325 9.84 -18.66 2.80
CA SER A 325 8.39 -18.46 2.80
C SER A 325 7.79 -18.88 1.45
N LEU A 326 6.48 -19.07 1.41
CA LEU A 326 5.78 -19.63 0.25
C LEU A 326 4.63 -18.72 -0.20
N ALA A 327 4.58 -18.42 -1.50
CA ALA A 327 3.42 -17.80 -2.13
C ALA A 327 2.71 -18.82 -3.02
N VAL A 328 1.43 -19.07 -2.79
CA VAL A 328 0.61 -20.01 -3.57
C VAL A 328 -0.56 -19.27 -4.21
N VAL A 329 -0.80 -19.48 -5.50
CA VAL A 329 -2.04 -19.07 -6.18
C VAL A 329 -2.86 -20.30 -6.48
N LEU A 330 -4.08 -20.36 -5.95
CA LEU A 330 -5.08 -21.35 -6.35
C LEU A 330 -5.83 -20.80 -7.57
N TYR A 331 -5.70 -21.49 -8.70
CA TYR A 331 -6.19 -21.02 -9.99
C TYR A 331 -7.24 -21.98 -10.55
N THR A 332 -8.37 -21.44 -11.00
CA THR A 332 -9.33 -22.15 -11.85
C THR A 332 -9.52 -21.41 -13.16
N GLU A 333 -9.98 -22.10 -14.21
CA GLU A 333 -10.29 -21.43 -15.47
C GLU A 333 -11.42 -20.41 -15.33
N SER A 334 -12.40 -20.63 -14.45
CA SER A 334 -13.53 -19.72 -14.21
C SER A 334 -13.15 -18.45 -13.42
N ASP A 335 -12.00 -18.42 -12.74
CA ASP A 335 -11.61 -17.28 -11.90
C ASP A 335 -11.49 -15.96 -12.66
N HIS A 336 -11.34 -15.99 -13.99
CA HIS A 336 -11.22 -14.77 -14.81
C HIS A 336 -12.49 -13.92 -14.86
N GLU A 337 -13.65 -14.51 -14.62
CA GLU A 337 -14.93 -13.82 -14.70
C GLU A 337 -15.07 -12.76 -13.60
N LEU A 338 -14.61 -13.06 -12.38
CA LEU A 338 -14.79 -12.17 -11.24
C LEU A 338 -13.98 -10.87 -11.35
N PRO A 339 -12.66 -10.88 -11.67
CA PRO A 339 -11.91 -9.66 -11.90
C PRO A 339 -12.48 -8.80 -13.05
N LEU A 340 -12.96 -9.43 -14.13
CA LEU A 340 -13.59 -8.73 -15.26
C LEU A 340 -14.91 -8.08 -14.85
N TYR A 341 -15.74 -8.81 -14.10
CA TYR A 341 -17.01 -8.29 -13.57
C TYR A 341 -16.77 -7.10 -12.62
N ILE A 342 -15.81 -7.22 -11.71
CA ILE A 342 -15.43 -6.12 -10.80
C ILE A 342 -14.93 -4.92 -11.61
N LEU A 343 -14.09 -5.15 -12.62
CA LEU A 343 -13.57 -4.10 -13.50
C LEU A 343 -14.69 -3.33 -14.22
N GLN A 344 -15.70 -4.03 -14.74
CA GLN A 344 -16.85 -3.40 -15.40
C GLN A 344 -17.67 -2.54 -14.44
N LYS A 345 -17.81 -2.96 -13.17
CA LYS A 345 -18.54 -2.21 -12.13
C LYS A 345 -17.80 -0.99 -11.56
N GLU A 346 -16.51 -0.85 -11.83
CA GLU A 346 -15.73 0.32 -11.40
C GLU A 346 -16.11 1.59 -12.17
N TYR A 347 -16.77 1.46 -13.33
CA TYR A 347 -17.13 2.57 -14.21
C TYR A 347 -18.66 2.66 -14.40
N PRO A 348 -19.19 3.87 -14.62
CA PRO A 348 -20.61 4.03 -14.91
C PRO A 348 -20.94 3.48 -16.30
N THR A 349 -22.15 2.94 -16.45
CA THR A 349 -22.70 2.62 -17.77
C THR A 349 -22.97 3.90 -18.57
N GLU A 350 -23.07 3.81 -19.90
CA GLU A 350 -23.36 4.97 -20.74
C GLU A 350 -24.67 5.67 -20.33
N LYS A 351 -25.71 4.92 -19.97
CA LYS A 351 -26.97 5.46 -19.47
C LYS A 351 -26.81 6.22 -18.16
N GLN A 352 -26.05 5.66 -17.21
CA GLN A 352 -25.78 6.33 -15.95
C GLN A 352 -24.98 7.62 -16.16
N LEU A 353 -23.98 7.56 -17.04
CA LEU A 353 -23.18 8.72 -17.44
C LEU A 353 -24.05 9.84 -18.01
N GLU A 354 -24.98 9.53 -18.92
CA GLU A 354 -25.92 10.52 -19.48
C GLU A 354 -26.80 11.15 -18.41
N GLN A 355 -27.33 10.36 -17.48
CA GLN A 355 -28.17 10.84 -16.39
C GLN A 355 -27.40 11.76 -15.44
N VAL A 356 -26.15 11.40 -15.09
CA VAL A 356 -25.30 12.23 -14.23
C VAL A 356 -24.98 13.56 -14.91
N ILE A 357 -24.56 13.54 -16.19
CA ILE A 357 -24.24 14.75 -16.95
C ILE A 357 -25.48 15.66 -17.06
N ALA A 358 -26.65 15.09 -17.37
CA ALA A 358 -27.89 15.86 -17.49
C ALA A 358 -28.31 16.52 -16.17
N GLN A 359 -28.15 15.84 -15.04
CA GLN A 359 -28.44 16.41 -13.72
C GLN A 359 -27.41 17.47 -13.31
N TYR A 360 -26.12 17.22 -13.55
CA TYR A 360 -25.06 18.20 -13.30
C TYR A 360 -25.29 19.49 -14.09
N ILE A 361 -25.67 19.43 -15.37
CA ILE A 361 -25.91 20.63 -16.18
C ILE A 361 -27.07 21.47 -15.63
N LYS A 362 -28.09 20.84 -15.04
CA LYS A 362 -29.24 21.56 -14.45
C LYS A 362 -28.87 22.28 -13.16
N GLY A 363 -28.03 21.69 -12.32
CA GLY A 363 -27.64 22.26 -11.03
C GLY A 363 -26.36 23.11 -11.07
N GLN A 364 -25.45 22.83 -12.00
CA GLN A 364 -24.08 23.35 -12.10
C GLN A 364 -23.26 23.28 -10.81
N ASP A 365 -23.68 22.45 -9.86
CA ASP A 365 -22.98 22.26 -8.61
C ASP A 365 -22.00 21.09 -8.75
N LYS A 366 -20.71 21.43 -8.71
CA LYS A 366 -19.64 20.45 -8.79
C LYS A 366 -19.55 19.60 -7.54
N GLU A 367 -19.94 20.08 -6.38
CA GLU A 367 -19.81 19.33 -5.11
C GLU A 367 -20.84 18.20 -5.01
N LEU A 368 -21.90 18.25 -5.81
CA LEU A 368 -22.98 17.27 -5.81
C LEU A 368 -22.81 16.12 -6.81
N VAL A 369 -21.77 16.14 -7.67
CA VAL A 369 -21.63 15.12 -8.74
C VAL A 369 -21.52 13.71 -8.19
N ALA A 370 -20.77 13.51 -7.09
CA ALA A 370 -20.66 12.22 -6.43
C ALA A 370 -22.02 11.72 -5.92
N THR A 371 -22.79 12.60 -5.27
CA THR A 371 -24.13 12.28 -4.75
C THR A 371 -25.08 11.91 -5.89
N ILE A 372 -25.12 12.72 -6.95
CA ILE A 372 -25.91 12.46 -8.16
C ILE A 372 -25.56 11.09 -8.76
N ALA A 373 -24.27 10.75 -8.83
CA ALA A 373 -23.83 9.47 -9.36
C ALA A 373 -24.30 8.29 -8.51
N LEU A 374 -24.23 8.41 -7.18
CA LEU A 374 -24.73 7.40 -6.25
C LEU A 374 -26.26 7.22 -6.38
N ASP A 375 -27.02 8.30 -6.49
CA ASP A 375 -28.49 8.27 -6.67
C ASP A 375 -28.91 7.58 -7.98
N VAL A 376 -28.06 7.69 -9.01
CA VAL A 376 -28.22 7.01 -10.30
C VAL A 376 -27.73 5.55 -10.27
N GLY A 377 -27.30 5.06 -9.11
CA GLY A 377 -26.87 3.69 -8.88
C GLY A 377 -25.44 3.39 -9.33
N CYS A 378 -24.58 4.40 -9.45
CA CYS A 378 -23.15 4.18 -9.66
C CYS A 378 -22.51 3.59 -8.40
N SER A 379 -21.42 2.84 -8.57
CA SER A 379 -20.57 2.47 -7.44
C SER A 379 -19.87 3.70 -6.85
N GLU A 380 -19.43 3.64 -5.59
CA GLU A 380 -18.63 4.73 -4.98
C GLU A 380 -17.37 5.08 -5.80
N THR A 381 -16.78 4.06 -6.44
CA THR A 381 -15.61 4.24 -7.30
C THR A 381 -15.97 5.01 -8.57
N ALA A 382 -17.09 4.64 -9.21
CA ALA A 382 -17.61 5.35 -10.38
C ALA A 382 -18.04 6.78 -10.02
N ALA A 383 -18.68 6.99 -8.87
CA ALA A 383 -19.08 8.30 -8.38
C ALA A 383 -17.88 9.22 -8.16
N ARG A 384 -16.82 8.72 -7.52
CA ARG A 384 -15.56 9.46 -7.33
C ARG A 384 -14.90 9.78 -8.68
N PHE A 385 -14.85 8.81 -9.58
CA PHE A 385 -14.33 9.02 -10.94
C PHE A 385 -15.06 10.17 -11.66
N LEU A 386 -16.39 10.17 -11.62
CA LEU A 386 -17.21 11.20 -12.24
C LEU A 386 -17.02 12.57 -11.58
N GLN A 387 -17.07 12.62 -10.25
CA GLN A 387 -16.83 13.83 -9.46
C GLN A 387 -15.53 14.52 -9.84
N GLU A 388 -14.44 13.75 -9.89
CA GLU A 388 -13.13 14.25 -10.29
C GLU A 388 -13.16 14.76 -11.73
N HIS A 389 -13.52 13.94 -12.71
CA HIS A 389 -13.35 14.33 -14.11
C HIS A 389 -14.33 15.43 -14.56
N ILE A 390 -15.57 15.43 -14.07
CA ILE A 390 -16.55 16.48 -14.37
C ILE A 390 -16.09 17.81 -13.77
N SER A 391 -15.56 17.81 -12.53
CA SER A 391 -15.11 19.06 -11.90
C SER A 391 -14.00 19.78 -12.69
N TRP A 392 -13.15 19.01 -13.38
CA TRP A 392 -12.05 19.49 -14.21
C TRP A 392 -12.47 19.88 -15.63
N TRP A 393 -13.28 19.05 -16.31
CA TRP A 393 -13.54 19.21 -17.74
C TRP A 393 -14.80 20.00 -18.06
N ALA A 394 -15.80 19.99 -17.17
CA ALA A 394 -17.04 20.70 -17.41
C ALA A 394 -16.93 22.22 -17.67
N PRO A 395 -15.97 22.97 -17.07
CA PRO A 395 -15.85 24.41 -17.34
C PRO A 395 -15.47 24.78 -18.77
N GLU A 396 -14.83 23.86 -19.50
CA GLU A 396 -14.23 24.13 -20.82
C GLU A 396 -14.97 23.43 -21.97
N MET A 397 -16.04 22.69 -21.67
CA MET A 397 -16.66 21.76 -22.62
C MET A 397 -18.18 21.80 -22.54
N ASP A 398 -18.84 21.64 -23.69
CA ASP A 398 -20.28 21.37 -23.72
C ASP A 398 -20.61 19.94 -23.26
N SER A 399 -21.90 19.65 -23.10
CA SER A 399 -22.39 18.37 -22.59
C SER A 399 -22.01 17.16 -23.46
N GLN A 400 -21.98 17.34 -24.78
CA GLN A 400 -21.70 16.27 -25.73
C GLN A 400 -20.20 15.99 -25.79
N ALA A 401 -19.38 17.04 -25.81
CA ALA A 401 -17.92 16.94 -25.73
C ALA A 401 -17.48 16.32 -24.40
N LEU A 402 -18.10 16.72 -23.27
CA LEU A 402 -17.84 16.13 -21.95
C LEU A 402 -18.18 14.64 -21.93
N LYS A 403 -19.36 14.25 -22.46
CA LYS A 403 -19.75 12.83 -22.57
C LYS A 403 -18.72 12.03 -23.38
N GLN A 404 -18.35 12.50 -24.57
CA GLN A 404 -17.39 11.81 -25.43
C GLN A 404 -16.02 11.66 -24.75
N ARG A 405 -15.55 12.72 -24.08
CA ARG A 405 -14.28 12.69 -23.34
C ARG A 405 -14.31 11.69 -22.20
N LEU A 406 -15.40 11.64 -21.42
CA LEU A 406 -15.57 10.68 -20.34
C LEU A 406 -15.64 9.24 -20.87
N LEU A 407 -16.38 8.97 -21.95
CA LEU A 407 -16.45 7.65 -22.57
C LEU A 407 -15.09 7.19 -23.10
N GLN A 408 -14.39 8.06 -23.84
CA GLN A 408 -13.03 7.77 -24.32
C GLN A 408 -12.13 7.42 -23.15
N ARG A 409 -12.19 8.21 -22.06
CA ARG A 409 -11.38 7.97 -20.87
C ARG A 409 -11.71 6.63 -20.20
N ILE A 410 -12.99 6.29 -20.06
CA ILE A 410 -13.42 5.00 -19.51
C ILE A 410 -12.87 3.84 -20.37
N GLN A 411 -12.98 3.94 -21.70
CA GLN A 411 -12.49 2.93 -22.63
C GLN A 411 -10.97 2.72 -22.53
N GLU A 412 -10.19 3.81 -22.52
CA GLU A 412 -8.74 3.76 -22.33
C GLU A 412 -8.37 3.01 -21.04
N ARG A 413 -9.08 3.30 -19.94
CA ARG A 413 -8.80 2.69 -18.64
C ARG A 413 -9.20 1.21 -18.57
N ILE A 414 -10.35 0.86 -19.14
CA ILE A 414 -10.77 -0.54 -19.23
C ILE A 414 -9.74 -1.32 -20.06
N ALA A 415 -9.27 -0.77 -21.19
CA ALA A 415 -8.26 -1.41 -22.03
C ALA A 415 -6.94 -1.65 -21.28
N LEU A 416 -6.44 -0.64 -20.55
CA LEU A 416 -5.22 -0.76 -19.75
C LEU A 416 -5.34 -1.82 -18.65
N LYS A 417 -6.43 -1.79 -17.87
CA LYS A 417 -6.66 -2.76 -16.78
C LYS A 417 -6.89 -4.18 -17.32
N THR A 418 -7.59 -4.32 -18.45
CA THR A 418 -7.80 -5.61 -19.11
C THR A 418 -6.49 -6.19 -19.62
N LYS A 419 -5.61 -5.35 -20.19
CA LYS A 419 -4.26 -5.76 -20.59
C LYS A 419 -3.43 -6.25 -19.40
N ALA A 420 -3.42 -5.51 -18.29
CA ALA A 420 -2.69 -5.89 -17.08
C ALA A 420 -3.21 -7.22 -16.47
N LEU A 421 -4.53 -7.44 -16.50
CA LEU A 421 -5.14 -8.70 -16.08
C LEU A 421 -4.72 -9.85 -17.00
N TRP A 422 -4.74 -9.63 -18.32
CA TRP A 422 -4.30 -10.61 -19.30
C TRP A 422 -2.84 -11.00 -19.10
N GLU A 423 -1.94 -10.04 -18.84
CA GLU A 423 -0.52 -10.32 -18.56
C GLU A 423 -0.34 -11.22 -17.32
N LEU A 424 -1.11 -10.99 -16.26
CA LEU A 424 -1.12 -11.84 -15.08
C LEU A 424 -1.63 -13.25 -15.41
N GLN A 425 -2.70 -13.38 -16.18
CA GLN A 425 -3.23 -14.69 -16.61
C GLN A 425 -2.23 -15.47 -17.46
N GLN A 426 -1.52 -14.80 -18.36
CA GLN A 426 -0.43 -15.42 -19.12
C GLN A 426 0.70 -15.88 -18.20
N TRP A 427 1.00 -15.14 -17.13
CA TRP A 427 1.99 -15.56 -16.14
C TRP A 427 1.53 -16.80 -15.34
N LEU A 428 0.24 -16.90 -14.98
CA LEU A 428 -0.34 -18.06 -14.30
C LEU A 428 -0.32 -19.34 -15.14
N LYS A 429 -0.55 -19.23 -16.46
CA LYS A 429 -0.68 -20.38 -17.36
C LYS A 429 0.63 -20.94 -17.91
N LYS A 430 1.73 -20.19 -17.85
CA LYS A 430 2.97 -20.58 -18.54
C LYS A 430 3.76 -21.68 -17.82
N ASP A 431 4.21 -22.66 -18.58
CA ASP A 431 5.12 -23.73 -18.14
C ASP A 431 6.58 -23.29 -18.23
N SER A 432 6.95 -22.34 -17.38
CA SER A 432 8.33 -21.86 -17.26
C SER A 432 8.59 -21.33 -15.86
N CYS A 433 9.86 -21.07 -15.53
CA CYS A 433 10.23 -20.50 -14.24
C CYS A 433 9.41 -19.23 -13.92
N ARG A 434 8.56 -19.31 -12.89
CA ARG A 434 7.66 -18.22 -12.48
C ARG A 434 8.43 -16.97 -12.12
N ARG A 435 9.55 -17.13 -11.40
CA ARG A 435 10.42 -16.03 -10.97
C ARG A 435 11.07 -15.34 -12.17
N ALA A 436 11.66 -16.10 -13.09
CA ALA A 436 12.28 -15.51 -14.28
C ALA A 436 11.27 -14.70 -15.10
N ARG A 437 10.06 -15.22 -15.31
CA ARG A 437 8.98 -14.51 -16.00
C ARG A 437 8.51 -13.28 -15.25
N LEU A 438 8.40 -13.36 -13.93
CA LEU A 438 8.03 -12.23 -13.09
C LEU A 438 9.06 -11.09 -13.25
N LEU A 439 10.35 -11.41 -13.19
CA LEU A 439 11.42 -10.42 -13.32
C LEU A 439 11.44 -9.75 -14.70
N THR A 440 11.11 -10.48 -15.77
CA THR A 440 11.03 -9.89 -17.12
C THR A 440 9.96 -8.81 -17.25
N LEU A 441 8.95 -8.77 -16.37
CA LEU A 441 7.95 -7.69 -16.36
C LEU A 441 8.48 -6.37 -15.79
N TYR A 442 9.64 -6.41 -15.11
CA TYR A 442 10.30 -5.25 -14.49
C TYR A 442 11.67 -4.98 -15.11
N ASP A 443 11.88 -5.44 -16.35
CA ASP A 443 13.14 -5.32 -17.10
C ASP A 443 14.35 -6.00 -16.41
N GLU A 444 14.08 -6.98 -15.53
CA GLU A 444 15.08 -7.75 -14.79
C GLU A 444 15.26 -9.16 -15.38
N ARG A 445 16.43 -9.76 -15.17
CA ARG A 445 16.73 -11.15 -15.54
C ARG A 445 17.16 -11.94 -14.31
N LEU A 446 16.71 -13.19 -14.23
CA LEU A 446 17.12 -14.09 -13.17
C LEU A 446 18.57 -14.54 -13.42
N GLU A 447 19.52 -14.03 -12.64
CA GLU A 447 20.92 -14.43 -12.72
C GLU A 447 21.15 -15.83 -12.14
N THR A 448 20.64 -16.05 -10.92
CA THR A 448 20.82 -17.30 -10.17
C THR A 448 19.49 -17.76 -9.61
N SER A 449 19.05 -18.97 -9.96
CA SER A 449 17.83 -19.55 -9.41
C SER A 449 18.04 -19.94 -7.93
N PRO A 450 17.16 -19.50 -7.01
CA PRO A 450 17.17 -19.98 -5.62
C PRO A 450 16.92 -21.48 -5.53
N LYS A 451 17.36 -22.12 -4.43
CA LYS A 451 17.12 -23.56 -4.18
C LYS A 451 15.63 -23.91 -4.24
N CYS A 452 14.80 -23.16 -3.52
CA CYS A 452 13.33 -23.29 -3.55
C CYS A 452 12.75 -22.15 -4.40
N CYS A 453 12.93 -22.22 -5.72
CA CYS A 453 12.58 -21.10 -6.60
C CYS A 453 11.08 -21.02 -6.86
N CYS A 454 10.51 -22.00 -7.58
CA CYS A 454 9.09 -22.04 -7.90
C CYS A 454 8.61 -23.46 -8.18
N ASP A 455 7.31 -23.63 -8.41
CA ASP A 455 6.65 -24.87 -8.86
C ASP A 455 7.37 -25.58 -10.03
N HIS A 456 7.93 -24.82 -10.96
CA HIS A 456 8.72 -25.35 -12.08
C HIS A 456 10.23 -25.51 -11.80
N CYS A 457 10.72 -25.07 -10.63
CA CYS A 457 12.14 -24.97 -10.32
C CYS A 457 12.43 -25.29 -8.83
N GLY A 458 12.53 -26.59 -8.51
CA GLY A 458 13.11 -27.06 -7.24
C GLY A 458 12.26 -26.86 -5.99
N LEU A 459 11.02 -26.38 -6.10
CA LEU A 459 10.12 -26.25 -4.95
C LEU A 459 9.62 -27.60 -4.45
N GLN A 460 9.81 -27.88 -3.17
CA GLN A 460 9.16 -28.97 -2.45
C GLN A 460 8.28 -28.40 -1.32
N LEU A 461 6.98 -28.69 -1.35
CA LEU A 461 6.05 -28.18 -0.32
C LEU A 461 6.38 -28.66 1.10
N ALA A 462 6.96 -29.86 1.21
CA ALA A 462 7.37 -30.43 2.49
C ALA A 462 8.38 -29.55 3.25
N ASP A 463 9.19 -28.75 2.56
CA ASP A 463 10.15 -27.82 3.17
C ASP A 463 9.47 -26.70 3.99
N PHE A 464 8.17 -26.48 3.77
CA PHE A 464 7.36 -25.45 4.44
C PHE A 464 6.32 -26.04 5.40
N SER A 465 6.30 -27.37 5.54
CA SER A 465 5.34 -28.08 6.37
C SER A 465 5.66 -27.92 7.86
N ARG A 466 4.63 -28.03 8.71
CA ARG A 466 4.78 -28.11 10.16
C ARG A 466 5.67 -29.30 10.49
N GLN A 467 6.89 -29.01 10.93
CA GLN A 467 7.72 -30.04 11.56
C GLN A 467 6.97 -30.52 12.81
N LYS A 468 6.73 -31.83 12.93
CA LYS A 468 6.28 -32.43 14.20
C LYS A 468 7.38 -32.16 15.22
N THR A 469 7.24 -31.17 16.11
CA THR A 469 7.44 -31.29 17.57
C THR A 469 7.45 -29.97 18.37
N ILE A 470 6.99 -30.13 19.63
CA ILE A 470 7.09 -29.32 20.85
C ILE A 470 6.11 -28.13 21.00
N PRO A 471 5.28 -28.09 22.07
CA PRO A 471 4.48 -26.90 22.39
C PRO A 471 5.40 -25.71 22.57
N VAL A 472 5.18 -24.65 21.81
CA VAL A 472 5.81 -23.36 22.07
C VAL A 472 5.29 -22.89 23.41
N SER A 473 6.19 -22.70 24.40
CA SER A 473 5.81 -22.10 25.67
C SER A 473 5.17 -20.74 25.39
N GLU A 474 3.93 -20.59 25.82
CA GLU A 474 3.19 -19.33 25.84
C GLU A 474 4.03 -18.25 26.56
N VAL A 475 4.74 -17.42 25.79
CA VAL A 475 5.10 -16.09 26.26
C VAL A 475 3.95 -15.18 25.86
N VAL A 476 2.80 -15.39 26.49
CA VAL A 476 1.69 -14.44 26.44
C VAL A 476 2.20 -13.17 27.12
N MET A 477 2.22 -12.06 26.38
CA MET A 477 2.58 -10.77 26.95
C MET A 477 1.59 -10.47 28.10
N PRO A 478 2.06 -10.17 29.33
CA PRO A 478 1.17 -9.94 30.46
C PRO A 478 0.15 -8.86 30.13
N TRP A 479 -1.11 -9.10 30.49
CA TRP A 479 -2.23 -8.22 30.13
C TRP A 479 -2.01 -6.79 30.63
N GLU A 480 -1.22 -6.56 31.68
CA GLU A 480 -0.84 -5.25 32.20
C GLU A 480 0.07 -4.48 31.24
N ARG A 481 0.98 -5.18 30.55
CA ARG A 481 1.87 -4.58 29.54
C ARG A 481 1.07 -4.26 28.27
N ARG A 482 0.10 -5.12 27.94
CA ARG A 482 -0.89 -4.92 26.88
C ARG A 482 -1.84 -3.75 27.20
N LEU A 483 -2.28 -3.62 28.45
CA LEU A 483 -3.12 -2.53 28.93
C LEU A 483 -2.37 -1.21 28.88
N ARG A 484 -1.08 -1.18 29.22
CA ARG A 484 -0.24 0.02 29.05
C ARG A 484 -0.10 0.45 27.59
N LEU A 485 0.06 -0.50 26.66
CA LEU A 485 0.09 -0.19 25.23
C LEU A 485 -1.27 0.33 24.71
N LEU A 486 -2.37 -0.12 25.30
CA LEU A 486 -3.73 0.31 24.94
C LEU A 486 -4.18 1.60 25.64
N LEU A 487 -3.70 1.86 26.87
CA LEU A 487 -4.20 2.92 27.76
C LEU A 487 -3.23 4.07 28.01
N ASP A 488 -1.97 4.02 27.58
CA ASP A 488 -1.04 5.15 27.79
C ASP A 488 -1.27 6.31 26.79
N GLN A 489 -2.54 6.69 26.66
CA GLN A 489 -2.98 8.06 26.45
C GLN A 489 -3.22 8.68 27.84
N LYS A 490 -2.19 9.37 28.35
CA LYS A 490 -2.16 10.21 29.57
C LYS A 490 -1.77 9.48 30.87
N GLU A 491 -0.51 9.64 31.25
CA GLU A 491 -0.20 10.31 32.51
C GLU A 491 0.82 11.44 32.28
N GLY A 492 0.29 12.66 32.22
CA GLY A 492 1.07 13.85 32.47
C GLY A 492 1.51 13.86 33.92
N SER A 493 2.78 14.17 34.13
CA SER A 493 3.40 14.48 35.41
C SER A 493 2.57 15.50 36.20
N TYR A 494 1.79 15.03 37.18
CA TYR A 494 1.48 15.84 38.36
C TYR A 494 2.44 15.41 39.46
N GLY A 495 3.51 16.20 39.61
CA GLY A 495 4.31 16.18 40.82
C GLY A 495 3.42 16.50 42.02
N LYS A 496 3.43 15.63 43.02
CA LYS A 496 3.09 16.03 44.39
C LYS A 496 4.37 16.53 45.05
N LYS A 497 4.42 17.85 45.21
CA LYS A 497 4.98 18.44 46.43
C LYS A 497 4.05 18.02 47.57
N ASP A 498 4.57 17.21 48.48
CA ASP A 498 4.81 17.55 49.88
C ASP A 498 5.34 16.30 50.61
#